data_AF-A0A8S3HIC4-F1
#
_entry.id   AF-A0A8S3HIC4-F1
#
_cell.length_a   1.000
_cell.length_b   1.000
_cell.length_c   1.000
_cell.angle_alpha   90.00
_cell.angle_beta   90.00
_cell.angle_gamma   90.00
#
_symmetry.space_group_name_H-M   'P 1'
#
loop_
_entity.id
_entity.type
_entity.pdbx_description
1 polymer ?
#
loop_
_entity_poly.entity_id
_entity_poly.type
_entity_poly.pdbx_seq_one_letter_code
_entity_poly.pdbx_strand_id
1 'polypeptide(L)'
;MAKNATETAIDFGTSLRKLPEQALTLIEQVNYNGRIAPFQYDNELTSLKLDQCLQEFVSLETPDDPWFCDQHKCKRDSKVSKQLQILTFPPVLIIQLKRFSHENGLRRKLDTLVDYPIDGFNLGRLLKSSEEAVYDLIAVCNHIGSISGGHYTAYARKGPNKERWYKLDDSYVSTLYYKEELISKNAYLLVYLKRPKQT
;
A
#
# COMPACT_ATOMS: atom_id res chain seq x y z
N MET A 1 -1.13 -27.77 -21.40
CA MET A 1 -2.11 -26.71 -21.13
C MET A 1 -1.50 -25.73 -20.13
N ALA A 2 -0.95 -24.62 -20.61
CA ALA A 2 -0.43 -23.56 -19.75
C ALA A 2 -1.62 -22.69 -19.30
N LYS A 3 -1.90 -22.67 -17.99
CA LYS A 3 -2.85 -21.72 -17.41
C LYS A 3 -2.12 -20.39 -17.26
N ASN A 4 -2.53 -19.39 -18.02
CA ASN A 4 -2.04 -18.02 -17.86
C ASN A 4 -2.36 -17.56 -16.43
N ALA A 5 -1.33 -17.34 -15.62
CA ALA A 5 -1.46 -16.68 -14.33
C ALA A 5 -1.79 -15.21 -14.60
N THR A 6 -3.05 -14.82 -14.40
CA THR A 6 -3.44 -13.42 -14.40
C THR A 6 -2.91 -12.77 -13.11
N GLU A 7 -1.86 -11.99 -13.22
CA GLU A 7 -1.38 -11.11 -12.15
C GLU A 7 -2.38 -9.96 -12.00
N THR A 8 -2.88 -9.73 -10.78
CA THR A 8 -3.67 -8.52 -10.45
C THR A 8 -2.83 -7.67 -9.52
N ALA A 9 -2.37 -6.52 -10.03
CA ALA A 9 -1.76 -5.49 -9.22
C ALA A 9 -2.87 -4.62 -8.63
N ILE A 10 -2.93 -4.51 -7.30
CA ILE A 10 -3.80 -3.55 -6.63
C ILE A 10 -2.98 -2.29 -6.33
N ASP A 11 -3.44 -1.16 -6.86
CA ASP A 11 -2.71 0.09 -6.87
C ASP A 11 -3.38 1.15 -5.96
N PHE A 12 -2.79 1.47 -4.82
CA PHE A 12 -3.43 2.22 -3.71
C PHE A 12 -3.47 3.75 -3.90
N GLY A 13 -3.85 4.17 -5.11
CA GLY A 13 -4.07 5.54 -5.59
C GLY A 13 -4.29 6.61 -4.55
N THR A 14 -5.44 6.54 -3.93
CA THR A 14 -6.03 7.61 -3.12
C THR A 14 -5.99 7.27 -1.63
N SER A 15 -5.62 6.04 -1.26
CA SER A 15 -5.84 5.53 0.09
C SER A 15 -4.89 6.02 1.15
N LEU A 16 -3.61 6.19 0.81
CA LEU A 16 -2.65 6.78 1.75
C LEU A 16 -2.86 8.29 1.91
N ARG A 17 -3.63 8.92 1.01
CA ARG A 17 -3.90 10.37 0.98
C ARG A 17 -5.11 10.78 1.82
N LYS A 18 -6.01 9.85 2.16
CA LYS A 18 -7.28 10.10 2.86
C LYS A 18 -7.32 9.63 4.31
N LEU A 19 -6.19 9.12 4.81
CA LEU A 19 -6.04 8.79 6.23
C LEU A 19 -6.17 10.09 7.04
N PRO A 20 -6.76 10.02 8.25
CA PRO A 20 -7.24 11.19 8.98
C PRO A 20 -6.22 12.33 8.99
N GLU A 21 -6.69 13.57 8.78
CA GLU A 21 -5.89 14.81 8.81
C GLU A 21 -4.93 14.90 10.00
N GLN A 22 -5.20 14.17 11.08
CA GLN A 22 -4.34 14.04 12.26
C GLN A 22 -2.96 13.44 11.96
N ALA A 23 -2.78 12.66 10.89
CA ALA A 23 -1.47 12.12 10.48
C ALA A 23 -0.75 13.01 9.44
N LEU A 24 -1.47 13.92 8.77
CA LEU A 24 -0.95 14.79 7.71
C LEU A 24 -0.71 16.25 8.14
N THR A 25 -1.19 16.66 9.32
CA THR A 25 -1.06 18.03 9.86
C THR A 25 0.35 18.40 10.37
N LEU A 26 1.39 17.64 10.00
CA LEU A 26 2.76 17.86 10.44
C LEU A 26 3.64 18.67 9.46
N ILE A 27 3.12 19.16 8.31
CA ILE A 27 3.94 19.89 7.30
C ILE A 27 3.27 21.17 6.77
N GLU A 28 2.47 21.88 7.57
CA GLU A 28 2.08 23.26 7.23
C GLU A 28 2.32 24.21 8.39
N GLN A 29 3.59 24.52 8.66
CA GLN A 29 3.95 25.76 9.34
C GLN A 29 5.20 26.38 8.71
N VAL A 30 4.99 27.22 7.70
CA VAL A 30 5.92 28.31 7.39
C VAL A 30 5.16 29.62 7.26
N ASN A 31 5.39 30.48 8.26
CA ASN A 31 5.31 31.94 8.29
C ASN A 31 3.95 32.66 8.28
N TYR A 32 3.50 33.03 9.49
CA TYR A 32 3.26 34.44 9.81
C TYR A 32 3.67 34.72 11.26
N ASN A 33 4.64 35.63 11.43
CA ASN A 33 5.06 36.30 12.67
C ASN A 33 5.77 35.45 13.74
N GLY A 34 7.10 35.60 13.78
CA GLY A 34 8.00 34.92 14.70
C GLY A 34 7.61 35.01 16.17
N ARG A 35 7.38 33.84 16.77
CA ARG A 35 7.62 33.47 18.18
C ARG A 35 7.29 31.98 18.31
N ILE A 36 8.33 31.14 18.35
CA ILE A 36 8.16 29.70 18.60
C ILE A 36 8.28 29.46 20.11
N ALA A 37 7.17 29.07 20.74
CA ALA A 37 7.24 28.21 21.91
C ALA A 37 7.51 26.77 21.40
N PRO A 38 8.46 26.02 21.96
CA PRO A 38 8.71 24.65 21.51
C PRO A 38 7.49 23.80 21.84
N PHE A 39 6.73 23.40 20.80
CA PHE A 39 5.73 22.35 20.95
C PHE A 39 6.47 21.03 21.15
N GLN A 40 6.25 20.40 22.30
CA GLN A 40 6.74 19.06 22.58
C GLN A 40 6.19 18.10 21.53
N TYR A 41 7.12 17.43 20.85
CA TYR A 41 6.86 16.33 19.93
C TYR A 41 6.48 15.12 20.77
N ASP A 42 5.19 14.84 20.92
CA ASP A 42 4.77 13.52 21.42
C ASP A 42 5.01 12.50 20.31
N ASN A 43 5.88 11.56 20.64
CA ASN A 43 6.59 10.67 19.76
C ASN A 43 5.77 9.40 19.47
N GLU A 44 4.50 9.53 19.11
CA GLU A 44 3.68 8.38 18.70
C GLU A 44 3.63 8.27 17.17
N LEU A 45 4.64 7.59 16.62
CA LEU A 45 4.61 7.06 15.25
C LEU A 45 3.46 6.04 15.14
N THR A 46 2.27 6.52 14.81
CA THR A 46 1.09 5.68 14.58
C THR A 46 1.31 4.85 13.31
N SER A 47 1.63 3.57 13.47
CA SER A 47 1.74 2.61 12.38
C SER A 47 0.38 2.43 11.69
N LEU A 48 0.35 2.53 10.36
CA LEU A 48 -0.86 2.33 9.56
C LEU A 48 -1.02 0.85 9.20
N LYS A 49 -2.21 0.27 9.34
CA LYS A 49 -2.42 -1.13 8.90
C LYS A 49 -2.73 -1.22 7.40
N LEU A 50 -2.19 -2.21 6.72
CA LEU A 50 -2.51 -2.50 5.31
C LEU A 50 -4.01 -2.71 5.07
N ASP A 51 -4.70 -3.26 6.06
CA ASP A 51 -6.16 -3.42 6.07
C ASP A 51 -6.89 -2.10 5.85
N GLN A 52 -6.40 -1.01 6.48
CA GLN A 52 -6.98 0.32 6.35
C GLN A 52 -6.72 0.88 4.95
N CYS A 53 -5.52 0.65 4.38
CA CYS A 53 -5.22 1.02 2.99
C CYS A 53 -6.19 0.35 2.00
N LEU A 54 -6.47 -0.94 2.21
CA LEU A 54 -7.40 -1.71 1.37
C LEU A 54 -8.84 -1.27 1.51
N GLN A 55 -9.28 -0.97 2.72
CA GLN A 55 -10.62 -0.44 2.95
C GLN A 55 -10.80 0.91 2.25
N GLU A 56 -9.80 1.78 2.32
CA GLU A 56 -9.84 3.06 1.63
C GLU A 56 -9.73 2.89 0.11
N PHE A 57 -9.08 1.84 -0.39
CA PHE A 57 -8.96 1.60 -1.84
C PHE A 57 -10.31 1.27 -2.48
N VAL A 58 -11.20 0.63 -1.73
CA VAL A 58 -12.57 0.28 -2.16
C VAL A 58 -13.63 1.25 -1.62
N SER A 59 -13.22 2.33 -0.96
CA SER A 59 -14.15 3.34 -0.44
C SER A 59 -14.83 4.10 -1.57
N LEU A 60 -16.01 4.65 -1.28
CA LEU A 60 -16.67 5.55 -2.21
C LEU A 60 -15.89 6.87 -2.24
N GLU A 61 -15.46 7.30 -3.41
CA GLU A 61 -14.76 8.56 -3.60
C GLU A 61 -15.47 9.49 -4.58
N THR A 62 -15.32 10.79 -4.37
CA THR A 62 -15.73 11.80 -5.35
C THR A 62 -14.44 12.29 -6.01
N PRO A 63 -14.24 12.08 -7.32
CA PRO A 63 -13.09 12.63 -8.03
C PRO A 63 -13.03 14.16 -7.91
N ASP A 64 -11.81 14.71 -7.88
CA ASP A 64 -11.59 16.16 -7.85
C ASP A 64 -12.03 16.82 -9.16
N ASP A 65 -11.72 16.16 -10.29
CA ASP A 65 -12.13 16.61 -11.60
C ASP A 65 -13.60 16.25 -11.87
N PRO A 66 -14.42 17.21 -12.34
CA PRO A 66 -15.79 16.95 -12.73
C PRO A 66 -15.87 15.90 -13.83
N TRP A 67 -16.86 15.01 -13.75
CA TRP A 67 -17.15 14.08 -14.83
C TRP A 67 -18.13 14.71 -15.81
N PHE A 68 -17.80 14.71 -17.09
CA PHE A 68 -18.71 15.16 -18.13
C PHE A 68 -19.81 14.11 -18.35
N CYS A 69 -21.05 14.47 -18.05
CA CYS A 69 -22.18 13.58 -18.26
C CYS A 69 -22.65 13.64 -19.73
N ASP A 70 -22.36 12.59 -20.49
CA ASP A 70 -22.74 12.43 -21.91
C ASP A 70 -24.22 12.07 -22.13
N GLN A 71 -24.96 11.83 -21.04
CA GLN A 71 -26.39 11.55 -21.07
C GLN A 71 -27.17 12.70 -21.73
N HIS A 72 -28.11 12.34 -22.61
CA HIS A 72 -28.76 13.22 -23.58
C HIS A 72 -29.42 14.49 -23.00
N LYS A 73 -29.77 14.50 -21.71
CA LYS A 73 -30.39 15.63 -20.99
C LYS A 73 -29.49 16.33 -19.96
N CYS A 74 -28.31 15.78 -19.66
CA CYS A 74 -27.42 16.30 -18.62
C CYS A 74 -26.35 17.21 -19.22
N LYS A 75 -25.60 16.73 -20.24
CA LYS A 75 -24.55 17.45 -21.02
C LYS A 75 -23.79 18.54 -20.24
N ARG A 76 -23.38 18.21 -19.01
CA ARG A 76 -22.73 19.16 -18.10
C ARG A 76 -21.78 18.41 -17.19
N ASP A 77 -20.79 19.16 -16.74
CA ASP A 77 -19.88 18.73 -15.69
C ASP A 77 -20.65 18.49 -14.40
N SER A 78 -20.51 17.28 -13.86
CA SER A 78 -21.21 16.83 -12.67
C SER A 78 -20.24 16.19 -11.70
N LYS A 79 -20.44 16.44 -10.42
CA LYS A 79 -19.79 15.65 -9.37
C LYS A 79 -20.39 14.25 -9.41
N VAL A 80 -19.54 13.25 -9.53
CA VAL A 80 -19.92 11.83 -9.54
C VAL A 80 -19.24 11.12 -8.39
N SER A 81 -19.84 10.05 -7.91
CA SER A 81 -19.18 9.15 -6.97
C SER A 81 -18.66 7.91 -7.71
N LYS A 82 -17.45 7.50 -7.39
CA LYS A 82 -16.74 6.35 -7.94
C LYS A 82 -16.42 5.39 -6.81
N GLN A 83 -16.58 4.09 -7.04
CA GLN A 83 -16.17 3.07 -6.09
C GLN A 83 -15.48 1.94 -6.84
N LEU A 84 -14.33 1.50 -6.34
CA LEU A 84 -13.65 0.31 -6.84
C LEU A 84 -14.12 -0.92 -6.07
N GLN A 85 -14.23 -2.05 -6.76
CA GLN A 85 -14.62 -3.33 -6.15
C GLN A 85 -13.68 -4.43 -6.62
N ILE A 86 -13.28 -5.29 -5.69
CA ILE A 86 -12.49 -6.47 -5.99
C ILE A 86 -13.47 -7.63 -6.22
N LEU A 87 -13.45 -8.19 -7.43
CA LEU A 87 -14.35 -9.29 -7.80
C LEU A 87 -13.77 -10.65 -7.45
N THR A 88 -12.47 -10.83 -7.69
CA THR A 88 -11.77 -12.10 -7.49
C THR A 88 -10.32 -11.82 -7.09
N PHE A 89 -9.73 -12.68 -6.27
CA PHE A 89 -8.30 -12.57 -5.93
C PHE A 89 -7.43 -13.61 -6.67
N PRO A 90 -6.28 -13.18 -7.24
CA PRO A 90 -5.38 -14.03 -8.01
C PRO A 90 -4.58 -15.00 -7.12
N PRO A 91 -4.01 -16.09 -7.67
CA PRO A 91 -3.10 -16.97 -6.92
C PRO A 91 -1.87 -16.24 -6.36
N VAL A 92 -1.34 -15.26 -7.10
CA VAL A 92 -0.26 -14.36 -6.67
C VAL A 92 -0.80 -12.94 -6.67
N LEU A 93 -0.80 -12.30 -5.50
CA LEU A 93 -1.27 -10.94 -5.31
C LEU A 93 -0.08 -10.01 -5.11
N ILE A 94 -0.02 -8.94 -5.91
CA ILE A 94 1.00 -7.90 -5.80
C ILE A 94 0.32 -6.62 -5.32
N ILE A 95 0.80 -6.08 -4.21
CA ILE A 95 0.31 -4.85 -3.58
C ILE A 95 1.41 -3.81 -3.66
N GLN A 96 1.14 -2.69 -4.34
CA GLN A 96 2.05 -1.56 -4.40
C GLN A 96 1.65 -0.47 -3.42
N LEU A 97 2.52 -0.16 -2.46
CA LEU A 97 2.33 0.97 -1.57
C LEU A 97 2.71 2.26 -2.31
N LYS A 98 1.73 3.12 -2.59
CA LYS A 98 1.93 4.42 -3.27
C LYS A 98 2.66 5.43 -2.40
N ARG A 99 3.97 5.23 -2.24
CA ARG A 99 4.80 6.09 -1.40
C ARG A 99 5.23 7.38 -2.07
N PHE A 100 5.13 7.53 -3.38
CA PHE A 100 5.56 8.75 -4.05
C PHE A 100 4.38 9.66 -4.33
N SER A 101 4.47 10.91 -3.88
CA SER A 101 3.49 11.95 -4.20
C SER A 101 4.14 13.11 -4.93
N HIS A 102 3.34 13.78 -5.74
CA HIS A 102 3.67 15.01 -6.44
C HIS A 102 2.53 15.99 -6.23
N GLU A 103 2.73 16.98 -5.37
CA GLU A 103 1.72 17.96 -4.98
C GLU A 103 2.37 19.34 -4.99
N ASN A 104 1.69 20.33 -5.60
CA ASN A 104 2.16 21.72 -5.66
C ASN A 104 3.61 21.87 -6.17
N GLY A 105 4.03 21.01 -7.09
CA GLY A 105 5.40 20.97 -7.63
C GLY A 105 6.44 20.31 -6.70
N LEU A 106 6.06 19.94 -5.47
CA LEU A 106 6.92 19.23 -4.53
C LEU A 106 6.75 17.72 -4.73
N ARG A 107 7.89 17.04 -4.91
CA ARG A 107 7.96 15.57 -4.97
C ARG A 107 8.46 15.04 -3.64
N ARG A 108 7.75 14.09 -3.03
CA ARG A 108 8.17 13.47 -1.77
C ARG A 108 7.89 11.98 -1.73
N LYS A 109 8.64 11.29 -0.87
CA LYS A 109 8.38 9.90 -0.48
C LYS A 109 7.71 9.89 0.89
N LEU A 110 6.63 9.12 1.02
CA LEU A 110 5.91 8.85 2.25
C LEU A 110 6.63 7.74 3.02
N ASP A 111 7.17 8.12 4.16
CA ASP A 111 7.94 7.27 5.08
C ASP A 111 7.06 6.63 6.18
N THR A 112 5.73 6.73 6.06
CA THR A 112 4.77 6.11 6.99
C THR A 112 5.00 4.61 7.07
N LEU A 113 5.15 4.08 8.29
CA LEU A 113 5.22 2.65 8.52
C LEU A 113 3.86 2.03 8.20
N VAL A 114 3.83 1.08 7.27
CA VAL A 114 2.65 0.28 6.98
C VAL A 114 2.88 -1.10 7.58
N ASP A 115 2.07 -1.44 8.57
CA ASP A 115 2.02 -2.76 9.19
C ASP A 115 1.20 -3.71 8.31
N TYR A 116 1.77 -4.87 7.96
CA TYR A 116 1.13 -5.83 7.05
C TYR A 116 1.35 -7.28 7.51
N PRO A 117 0.35 -8.18 7.33
CA PRO A 117 0.45 -9.53 7.86
C PRO A 117 1.44 -10.39 7.05
N ILE A 118 2.45 -10.96 7.69
CA ILE A 118 3.42 -11.84 7.03
C ILE A 118 2.80 -13.20 6.68
N ASP A 119 1.92 -13.72 7.56
CA ASP A 119 1.27 -15.01 7.42
C ASP A 119 -0.24 -14.85 7.64
N GLY A 120 -1.06 -15.57 6.87
CA GLY A 120 -2.51 -15.69 7.12
C GLY A 120 -3.32 -14.43 6.80
N PHE A 121 -2.88 -13.64 5.83
CA PHE A 121 -3.56 -12.42 5.43
C PHE A 121 -4.93 -12.74 4.79
N ASN A 122 -6.02 -12.51 5.53
CA ASN A 122 -7.38 -12.81 5.08
C ASN A 122 -8.03 -11.61 4.39
N LEU A 123 -8.18 -11.70 3.07
CA LEU A 123 -8.81 -10.71 2.22
C LEU A 123 -10.28 -11.02 1.89
N GLY A 124 -10.82 -12.15 2.37
CA GLY A 124 -12.19 -12.59 2.06
C GLY A 124 -13.24 -11.54 2.43
N ARG A 125 -12.99 -10.76 3.50
CA ARG A 125 -13.86 -9.65 3.93
C ARG A 125 -14.05 -8.52 2.92
N LEU A 126 -13.16 -8.41 1.92
CA LEU A 126 -13.27 -7.41 0.85
C LEU A 126 -14.10 -7.92 -0.33
N LEU A 127 -14.38 -9.23 -0.38
CA LEU A 127 -15.30 -9.81 -1.35
C LEU A 127 -16.72 -9.69 -0.84
N LYS A 128 -17.64 -9.43 -1.77
CA LYS A 128 -19.09 -9.58 -1.51
C LYS A 128 -19.53 -11.06 -1.49
N SER A 129 -18.59 -12.00 -1.60
CA SER A 129 -18.81 -13.44 -1.70
C SER A 129 -18.15 -14.19 -0.54
N SER A 130 -18.60 -15.42 -0.26
CA SER A 130 -18.05 -16.30 0.79
C SER A 130 -16.70 -16.96 0.42
N GLU A 131 -15.98 -16.47 -0.60
CA GLU A 131 -14.69 -17.05 -0.96
C GLU A 131 -13.62 -16.74 0.10
N GLU A 132 -12.99 -17.79 0.61
CA GLU A 132 -11.78 -17.65 1.41
C GLU A 132 -10.60 -17.22 0.54
N ALA A 133 -10.00 -16.09 0.93
CA ALA A 133 -8.88 -15.47 0.25
C ALA A 133 -7.76 -15.22 1.26
N VAL A 134 -7.14 -16.30 1.73
CA VAL A 134 -6.03 -16.25 2.70
C VAL A 134 -4.70 -16.31 1.96
N TYR A 135 -3.77 -15.41 2.31
CA TYR A 135 -2.47 -15.28 1.67
C TYR A 135 -1.33 -15.34 2.68
N ASP A 136 -0.15 -15.76 2.22
CA ASP A 136 1.10 -15.59 2.95
C ASP A 136 2.08 -14.74 2.14
N LEU A 137 2.79 -13.84 2.81
CA LEU A 137 3.81 -13.01 2.19
C LEU A 137 4.97 -13.90 1.75
N ILE A 138 5.43 -13.70 0.51
CA ILE A 138 6.54 -14.44 -0.09
C ILE A 138 7.70 -13.55 -0.49
N ALA A 139 7.46 -12.27 -0.75
CA ALA A 139 8.51 -11.30 -1.01
C ALA A 139 8.10 -9.86 -0.65
N VAL A 140 9.09 -9.03 -0.35
CA VAL A 140 8.97 -7.58 -0.16
C VAL A 140 10.03 -6.92 -1.03
N CYS A 141 9.63 -5.99 -1.89
CA CYS A 141 10.56 -5.08 -2.54
C CYS A 141 10.63 -3.79 -1.71
N ASN A 142 11.81 -3.44 -1.22
CA ASN A 142 12.05 -2.25 -0.44
C ASN A 142 12.66 -1.15 -1.33
N HIS A 143 12.28 0.09 -1.09
CA HIS A 143 12.91 1.27 -1.69
C HIS A 143 13.51 2.16 -0.60
N ILE A 144 14.80 2.46 -0.70
CA ILE A 144 15.55 3.34 0.20
C ILE A 144 15.93 4.60 -0.57
N GLY A 145 15.84 5.77 0.07
CA GLY A 145 16.15 7.05 -0.59
C GLY A 145 14.90 7.77 -1.11
N SER A 146 15.12 8.69 -2.04
CA SER A 146 14.14 9.68 -2.50
C SER A 146 13.50 9.31 -3.84
N ILE A 147 12.51 10.09 -4.27
CA ILE A 147 11.92 9.95 -5.61
C ILE A 147 12.90 10.25 -6.75
N SER A 148 13.90 11.10 -6.51
CA SER A 148 14.89 11.50 -7.52
C SER A 148 16.06 10.52 -7.62
N GLY A 149 16.12 9.52 -6.74
CA GLY A 149 17.20 8.57 -6.66
C GLY A 149 17.13 7.78 -5.36
N GLY A 150 17.35 6.47 -5.48
CA GLY A 150 17.25 5.53 -4.37
C GLY A 150 17.85 4.18 -4.72
N HIS A 151 17.67 3.24 -3.81
CA HIS A 151 18.18 1.88 -3.91
C HIS A 151 17.07 0.87 -3.62
N TYR A 152 16.99 -0.17 -4.44
CA TYR A 152 16.00 -1.24 -4.26
C TYR A 152 16.68 -2.48 -3.70
N THR A 153 16.09 -3.05 -2.66
CA THR A 153 16.49 -4.35 -2.10
C THR A 153 15.27 -5.24 -2.00
N ALA A 154 15.47 -6.55 -1.92
CA ALA A 154 14.37 -7.49 -1.78
C ALA A 154 14.52 -8.34 -0.52
N TYR A 155 13.40 -8.65 0.11
CA TYR A 155 13.28 -9.78 1.02
C TYR A 155 12.51 -10.88 0.32
N ALA A 156 13.01 -12.11 0.34
CA ALA A 156 12.33 -13.24 -0.29
C ALA A 156 12.36 -14.48 0.60
N ARG A 157 11.25 -15.22 0.60
CA ARG A 157 11.11 -16.48 1.30
C ARG A 157 11.54 -17.64 0.41
N LYS A 158 12.38 -18.54 0.92
CA LYS A 158 12.78 -19.74 0.19
C LYS A 158 11.77 -20.88 0.39
N GLY A 159 11.23 -21.36 -0.73
CA GLY A 159 10.48 -22.61 -0.81
C GLY A 159 9.05 -22.55 -0.25
N PRO A 160 8.26 -23.61 -0.51
CA PRO A 160 6.85 -23.70 -0.09
C PRO A 160 6.68 -23.89 1.43
N ASN A 161 7.70 -24.42 2.12
CA ASN A 161 7.63 -24.84 3.52
C ASN A 161 7.99 -23.74 4.55
N LYS A 162 8.11 -22.48 4.10
CA LYS A 162 8.36 -21.31 4.98
C LYS A 162 9.66 -21.37 5.80
N GLU A 163 10.68 -22.08 5.32
CA GLU A 163 11.82 -22.45 6.15
C GLU A 163 12.82 -21.30 6.42
N ARG A 164 12.90 -20.27 5.55
CA ARG A 164 13.81 -19.12 5.76
C ARG A 164 13.52 -17.90 4.89
N TRP A 165 13.86 -16.72 5.39
CA TRP A 165 13.88 -15.45 4.67
C TRP A 165 15.31 -15.00 4.35
N TYR A 166 15.46 -14.32 3.23
CA TYR A 166 16.74 -13.78 2.76
C TYR A 166 16.58 -12.32 2.39
N LYS A 167 17.61 -11.52 2.68
CA LYS A 167 17.80 -10.18 2.12
C LYS A 167 18.69 -10.29 0.89
N LEU A 168 18.21 -9.71 -0.21
CA LEU A 168 18.90 -9.61 -1.48
C LEU A 168 19.19 -8.13 -1.76
N ASP A 169 20.47 -7.80 -1.82
CA ASP A 169 21.00 -6.45 -1.95
C ASP A 169 22.07 -6.49 -3.06
N ASP A 170 21.63 -6.30 -4.30
CA ASP A 170 22.42 -6.52 -5.52
C ASP A 170 23.09 -7.91 -5.55
N SER A 171 24.42 -7.96 -5.49
CA SER A 171 25.21 -9.20 -5.48
C SER A 171 25.34 -9.82 -4.09
N TYR A 172 24.88 -9.14 -3.05
CA TYR A 172 24.99 -9.59 -1.67
C TYR A 172 23.68 -10.21 -1.19
N VAL A 173 23.76 -11.47 -0.72
CA VAL A 173 22.63 -12.20 -0.16
C VAL A 173 22.93 -12.57 1.28
N SER A 174 22.04 -12.21 2.20
CA SER A 174 22.16 -12.57 3.61
C SER A 174 20.88 -13.23 4.13
N THR A 175 21.02 -14.02 5.19
CA THR A 175 19.87 -14.62 5.89
C THR A 175 19.22 -13.57 6.79
N LEU A 176 17.88 -13.50 6.78
CA LEU A 176 17.11 -12.78 7.78
C LEU A 176 16.69 -13.74 8.89
N TYR A 177 17.02 -13.41 10.13
CA TYR A 177 16.73 -14.24 11.30
C TYR A 177 15.41 -13.87 11.95
N TYR A 178 15.05 -12.59 11.95
CA TYR A 178 13.86 -12.07 12.59
C TYR A 178 12.82 -11.67 11.53
N LYS A 179 11.59 -12.18 11.65
CA LYS A 179 10.52 -11.91 10.69
C LYS A 179 10.06 -10.45 10.75
N GLU A 180 10.24 -9.82 11.89
CA GLU A 180 9.88 -8.43 12.18
C GLU A 180 10.66 -7.45 11.28
N GLU A 181 11.88 -7.82 10.85
CA GLU A 181 12.69 -7.03 9.91
C GLU A 181 12.05 -6.87 8.53
N LEU A 182 11.10 -7.74 8.18
CA LEU A 182 10.35 -7.62 6.93
C LEU A 182 9.53 -6.32 6.92
N ILE A 183 8.94 -5.97 8.07
CA ILE A 183 8.07 -4.80 8.21
C ILE A 183 8.95 -3.57 8.41
N SER A 184 8.99 -2.70 7.40
CA SER A 184 9.75 -1.45 7.46
C SER A 184 9.07 -0.35 6.66
N LYS A 185 9.44 0.90 6.95
CA LYS A 185 9.00 2.06 6.15
C LYS A 185 9.47 2.04 4.70
N ASN A 186 10.45 1.19 4.38
CA ASN A 186 10.99 1.06 3.03
C ASN A 186 10.19 0.07 2.17
N ALA A 187 9.33 -0.76 2.75
CA ALA A 187 8.52 -1.72 2.00
C ALA A 187 7.68 -1.01 0.94
N TYR A 188 7.85 -1.36 -0.33
CA TYR A 188 7.25 -0.69 -1.49
C TYR A 188 6.31 -1.63 -2.27
N LEU A 189 6.78 -2.83 -2.61
CA LEU A 189 5.93 -3.89 -3.16
C LEU A 189 5.83 -5.03 -2.17
N LEU A 190 4.62 -5.53 -1.95
CA LEU A 190 4.35 -6.74 -1.18
C LEU A 190 3.85 -7.82 -2.14
N VAL A 191 4.46 -9.00 -2.10
CA VAL A 191 4.09 -10.12 -2.94
C VAL A 191 3.55 -11.23 -2.05
N TYR A 192 2.30 -11.60 -2.29
CA TYR A 192 1.54 -12.56 -1.52
C TYR A 192 1.17 -13.77 -2.38
N LEU A 193 1.27 -14.96 -1.79
CA LEU A 193 0.83 -16.21 -2.40
C LEU A 193 -0.43 -16.73 -1.70
N LYS A 194 -1.47 -17.03 -2.47
CA LYS A 194 -2.74 -17.57 -1.96
C LYS A 194 -2.48 -18.96 -1.37
N ARG A 195 -3.00 -19.21 -0.16
CA ARG A 195 -3.01 -20.55 0.40
C ARG A 195 -3.92 -21.47 -0.43
N PRO A 196 -3.58 -22.76 -0.59
CA PRO A 196 -4.51 -23.74 -1.15
C PRO A 196 -5.79 -23.78 -0.30
N LYS A 197 -6.96 -23.97 -0.94
CA LYS A 197 -8.19 -24.29 -0.21
C LYS A 197 -7.99 -25.64 0.49
N GLN A 198 -8.24 -25.69 1.80
CA GLN A 198 -8.34 -26.98 2.49
C GLN A 198 -9.66 -27.61 2.06
N THR A 199 -9.58 -28.64 1.22
CA THR A 199 -10.71 -29.51 0.85
C THR A 199 -10.93 -30.57 1.91
#